data_AF-A0A523RHS3-F1
#
_entry.id   AF-A0A523RHS3-F1
#
_cell.length_a   1.000
_cell.length_b   1.000
_cell.length_c   1.000
_cell.angle_alpha   90.00
_cell.angle_beta   90.00
_cell.angle_gamma   90.00
#
_symmetry.space_group_name_H-M   'P 1'
#
loop_
_entity.id
_entity.type
_entity.pdbx_description
1 polymer ?
#
loop_
_entity_poly.entity_id
_entity_poly.type
_entity_poly.pdbx_seq_one_letter_code
_entity_poly.pdbx_strand_id
1 'polypeptide(L)'
;MAKKKKSKKGQETEIDISQKLENVKVLVGSDRAKEAIAYIYLIYNDIITKKFKKPRLAYQTIREYAITCVTELGQKPESIYPFIKKIEDIIYGGIEPTVKELNFTVQLFSNLYNDITGKALPTVPFG
;
A
#
# COMPACT_ATOMS: atom_id res chain seq x y z
N MET A 1 -37.50 -6.36 33.19
CA MET A 1 -37.22 -5.64 31.93
C MET A 1 -35.71 -5.57 31.72
N ALA A 2 -35.15 -6.43 30.86
CA ALA A 2 -33.70 -6.47 30.62
C ALA A 2 -33.32 -5.47 29.51
N LYS A 3 -32.48 -4.48 29.85
CA LYS A 3 -31.96 -3.48 28.91
C LYS A 3 -31.11 -4.18 27.84
N LYS A 4 -31.58 -4.20 26.59
CA LYS A 4 -30.81 -4.58 25.41
C LYS A 4 -29.56 -3.72 25.31
N LYS A 5 -28.39 -4.32 25.56
CA LYS A 5 -27.07 -3.75 25.28
C LYS A 5 -26.95 -3.58 23.76
N LYS A 6 -27.13 -2.36 23.24
CA LYS A 6 -26.82 -2.03 21.85
C LYS A 6 -25.34 -2.32 21.62
N SER A 7 -25.02 -3.35 20.84
CA SER A 7 -23.66 -3.55 20.36
C SER A 7 -23.30 -2.36 19.48
N LYS A 8 -22.26 -1.62 19.86
CA LYS A 8 -21.58 -0.71 18.94
C LYS A 8 -21.00 -1.60 17.83
N LYS A 9 -21.70 -1.73 16.71
CA LYS A 9 -21.08 -2.16 15.45
C LYS A 9 -19.89 -1.21 15.25
N GLY A 10 -18.69 -1.75 15.41
CA GLY A 10 -17.45 -0.99 15.24
C GLY A 10 -17.50 -0.34 13.86
N GLN A 11 -17.47 1.00 13.84
CA GLN A 11 -17.00 1.69 12.64
C GLN A 11 -15.59 1.17 12.42
N GLU A 12 -15.44 0.28 11.44
CA GLU A 12 -14.12 0.02 10.90
C GLU A 12 -13.62 1.37 10.39
N THR A 13 -12.68 1.98 11.11
CA THR A 13 -12.02 3.21 10.67
C THR A 13 -11.47 2.94 9.28
N GLU A 14 -12.03 3.64 8.29
CA GLU A 14 -11.55 3.61 6.91
C GLU A 14 -10.10 4.08 6.91
N ILE A 15 -9.24 3.48 6.09
CA ILE A 15 -7.85 3.92 5.99
C ILE A 15 -7.87 5.33 5.43
N ASP A 16 -7.35 6.30 6.18
CA ASP A 16 -7.14 7.64 5.70
C ASP A 16 -5.95 7.65 4.72
N ILE A 17 -6.28 7.35 3.47
CA ILE A 17 -5.30 7.27 2.38
C ILE A 17 -4.68 8.64 2.10
N SER A 18 -5.45 9.73 2.26
CA SER A 18 -4.99 11.09 2.02
C SER A 18 -3.90 11.48 3.00
N GLN A 19 -4.12 11.22 4.30
CA GLN A 19 -3.09 11.47 5.32
C GLN A 19 -1.84 10.62 5.09
N LYS A 20 -2.01 9.36 4.66
CA LYS A 20 -0.86 8.49 4.34
C LYS A 20 -0.06 9.01 3.14
N LEU A 21 -0.71 9.53 2.11
CA LEU A 21 -0.03 10.14 0.96
C LEU A 21 0.64 11.47 1.32
N GLU A 22 0.09 12.24 2.26
CA GLU A 22 0.78 13.43 2.78
C GLU A 22 2.09 13.05 3.49
N ASN A 23 2.10 11.94 4.24
CA ASN A 23 3.35 11.43 4.82
C ASN A 23 4.37 11.03 3.75
N VAL A 24 3.94 10.43 2.64
CA VAL A 24 4.82 10.15 1.48
C VAL A 24 5.40 11.46 0.96
N LYS A 25 4.60 12.51 0.81
CA LYS A 25 5.04 13.81 0.33
C LYS A 25 6.07 14.47 1.26
N VAL A 26 5.87 14.37 2.57
CA VAL A 26 6.85 14.85 3.58
C VAL A 26 8.18 14.10 3.45
N LEU A 27 8.15 12.77 3.25
CA LEU A 27 9.38 11.98 3.05
C LEU A 27 10.12 12.41 1.77
N VAL A 28 9.38 12.63 0.67
CA VAL A 28 9.97 13.10 -0.59
C VAL A 28 10.57 14.50 -0.44
N GLY A 29 9.85 15.43 0.19
CA GLY A 29 10.32 16.80 0.44
C GLY A 29 11.49 16.91 1.43
N SER A 30 11.82 15.83 2.13
CA SER A 30 12.96 15.75 3.05
C SER A 30 14.11 14.88 2.51
N ASP A 31 14.15 14.64 1.19
CA ASP A 31 15.18 13.85 0.51
C ASP A 31 15.24 12.38 0.97
N ARG A 32 14.09 11.81 1.34
CA ARG A 32 13.94 10.43 1.82
C ARG A 32 13.09 9.62 0.83
N ALA A 33 13.43 9.68 -0.46
CA ALA A 33 12.65 9.07 -1.52
C ALA A 33 12.57 7.55 -1.39
N LYS A 34 13.67 6.88 -0.99
CA LYS A 34 13.65 5.44 -0.69
C LYS A 34 12.65 5.07 0.40
N GLU A 35 12.59 5.87 1.47
CA GLU A 35 11.63 5.65 2.55
C GLU A 35 10.20 5.94 2.13
N ALA A 36 9.98 6.96 1.30
CA ALA A 36 8.67 7.26 0.74
C ALA A 36 8.11 6.04 -0.02
N ILE A 37 8.94 5.38 -0.81
CA ILE A 37 8.59 4.17 -1.57
C ILE A 37 8.36 2.97 -0.66
N ALA A 38 9.20 2.76 0.36
CA ALA A 38 8.95 1.74 1.37
C ALA A 38 7.62 1.99 2.11
N TYR A 39 7.29 3.25 2.39
CA TYR A 39 6.03 3.62 3.02
C TYR A 39 4.83 3.33 2.13
N ILE A 40 4.91 3.53 0.80
CA ILE A 40 3.86 3.12 -0.15
C ILE A 40 3.57 1.61 -0.04
N TYR A 41 4.59 0.77 0.11
CA TYR A 41 4.38 -0.66 0.36
C TYR A 41 3.65 -0.93 1.69
N LEU A 42 3.94 -0.17 2.74
CA LEU A 42 3.22 -0.27 4.01
C LEU A 42 1.74 0.14 3.86
N ILE A 43 1.45 1.18 3.09
CA ILE A 43 0.07 1.57 2.75
C ILE A 43 -0.65 0.42 2.05
N TYR A 44 -0.03 -0.20 1.05
CA TYR A 44 -0.58 -1.39 0.39
C TYR A 44 -0.89 -2.51 1.40
N ASN A 45 0.06 -2.84 2.28
CA ASN A 45 -0.14 -3.90 3.27
C ASN A 45 -1.29 -3.58 4.25
N ASP A 46 -1.42 -2.32 4.67
CA ASP A 46 -2.54 -1.87 5.51
C ASP A 46 -3.89 -2.05 4.80
N ILE A 47 -3.97 -1.71 3.51
CA ILE A 47 -5.18 -1.91 2.70
C ILE A 47 -5.54 -3.39 2.63
N ILE A 48 -4.57 -4.26 2.35
CA ILE A 48 -4.82 -5.71 2.28
C ILE A 48 -5.27 -6.26 3.63
N THR A 49 -4.56 -5.89 4.69
CA THR A 49 -4.89 -6.28 6.07
C THR A 49 -6.31 -5.84 6.44
N LYS A 50 -6.67 -4.60 6.11
CA LYS A 50 -7.99 -4.07 6.45
C LYS A 50 -9.11 -4.73 5.66
N LYS A 51 -8.94 -4.86 4.33
CA LYS A 51 -9.97 -5.35 3.41
C LYS A 51 -10.14 -6.87 3.47
N PHE A 52 -9.05 -7.62 3.52
CA PHE A 52 -9.06 -9.08 3.42
C PHE A 52 -8.76 -9.80 4.75
N LYS A 53 -8.42 -9.06 5.82
CA LYS A 53 -8.02 -9.62 7.13
C LYS A 53 -6.84 -10.61 7.03
N LYS A 54 -5.97 -10.41 6.04
CA LYS A 54 -4.83 -11.28 5.74
C LYS A 54 -3.54 -10.45 5.75
N PRO A 55 -2.99 -10.10 6.93
CA PRO A 55 -1.73 -9.36 7.00
C PRO A 55 -0.53 -10.20 6.54
N ARG A 56 0.53 -9.54 6.07
CA ARG A 56 1.83 -10.20 5.84
C ARG A 56 2.40 -10.73 7.14
N LEU A 57 2.85 -11.98 7.14
CA LEU A 57 3.52 -12.59 8.28
C LEU A 57 4.97 -12.10 8.40
N ALA A 58 5.48 -12.01 9.62
CA ALA A 58 6.81 -11.46 9.87
C ALA A 58 7.94 -12.17 9.12
N TYR A 59 7.79 -13.49 8.91
CA TYR A 59 8.76 -14.34 8.20
C TYR A 59 8.58 -14.35 6.68
N GLN A 60 7.47 -13.83 6.15
CA GLN A 60 7.23 -13.80 4.71
C GLN A 60 8.00 -12.65 4.07
N THR A 61 8.70 -12.92 2.98
CA THR A 61 9.20 -11.88 2.09
C THR A 61 8.05 -11.11 1.43
N ILE A 62 8.33 -9.93 0.89
CA ILE A 62 7.31 -9.13 0.17
C ILE A 62 6.82 -9.84 -1.10
N ARG A 63 7.67 -10.67 -1.72
CA ARG A 63 7.34 -11.49 -2.88
C ARG A 63 6.46 -12.69 -2.52
N GLU A 64 6.79 -13.42 -1.47
CA GLU A 64 5.93 -14.52 -0.98
C GLU A 64 4.54 -14.00 -0.61
N TYR A 65 4.47 -12.84 0.05
CA TYR A 65 3.19 -12.22 0.36
C TYR A 65 2.42 -11.81 -0.89
N ALA A 66 3.10 -11.31 -1.93
CA ALA A 66 2.47 -11.01 -3.21
C ALA A 66 1.87 -12.27 -3.87
N ILE A 67 2.57 -13.40 -3.80
CA ILE A 67 2.04 -14.69 -4.27
C ILE A 67 0.77 -15.04 -3.50
N THR A 68 0.78 -14.96 -2.16
CA THR A 68 -0.42 -15.17 -1.33
C THR A 68 -1.58 -14.26 -1.76
N CYS A 69 -1.32 -12.97 -2.01
CA CYS A 69 -2.33 -12.03 -2.47
C CYS A 69 -2.95 -12.42 -3.81
N VAL A 70 -2.17 -12.98 -4.74
CA VAL A 70 -2.69 -13.49 -6.02
C VAL A 70 -3.50 -14.78 -5.81
N THR A 71 -2.90 -15.77 -5.15
CA THR A 71 -3.45 -17.13 -5.08
C THR A 71 -4.65 -17.25 -4.15
N GLU A 72 -4.69 -16.45 -3.08
CA GLU A 72 -5.72 -16.53 -2.05
C GLU A 72 -6.69 -15.36 -2.06
N LEU A 73 -6.26 -14.17 -2.49
CA LEU A 73 -7.09 -12.94 -2.42
C LEU A 73 -7.57 -12.46 -3.78
N GLY A 74 -7.23 -13.17 -4.87
CA GLY A 74 -7.68 -12.87 -6.23
C GLY A 74 -7.12 -11.57 -6.80
N GLN A 75 -6.00 -11.06 -6.27
CA GLN A 75 -5.32 -9.92 -6.89
C GLN A 75 -4.73 -10.31 -8.25
N LYS A 76 -4.76 -9.35 -9.18
CA LYS A 76 -4.27 -9.54 -10.55
C LYS A 76 -2.73 -9.62 -10.57
N PRO A 77 -2.14 -10.72 -11.08
CA PRO A 77 -0.68 -10.86 -11.25
C PRO A 77 -0.04 -9.66 -11.98
N GLU A 78 -0.68 -9.19 -13.04
CA GLU A 78 -0.25 -8.09 -13.90
C GLU A 78 -0.21 -6.73 -13.19
N SER A 79 -0.92 -6.58 -12.08
CA SER A 79 -0.93 -5.35 -11.27
C SER A 79 0.05 -5.45 -10.10
N ILE A 80 0.02 -6.56 -9.36
CA ILE A 80 0.80 -6.70 -8.13
C ILE A 80 2.28 -6.99 -8.37
N TYR A 81 2.63 -7.85 -9.34
CA TYR A 81 4.03 -8.26 -9.52
C TYR A 81 4.93 -7.12 -10.02
N PRO A 82 4.51 -6.27 -10.98
CA PRO A 82 5.31 -5.10 -11.35
C PRO A 82 5.52 -4.14 -10.18
N PHE A 83 4.48 -3.91 -9.36
CA PHE A 83 4.58 -3.09 -8.15
C PHE A 83 5.59 -3.67 -7.15
N ILE A 84 5.47 -4.94 -6.80
CA ILE A 84 6.35 -5.59 -5.82
C ILE A 84 7.78 -5.67 -6.32
N LYS A 85 8.00 -6.00 -7.60
CA LYS A 85 9.33 -5.96 -8.21
C LYS A 85 9.95 -4.57 -8.10
N LYS A 86 9.18 -3.51 -8.36
CA LYS A 86 9.65 -2.13 -8.21
C LYS A 86 10.09 -1.81 -6.78
N ILE A 87 9.31 -2.26 -5.79
CA ILE A 87 9.66 -2.12 -4.37
C ILE A 87 10.96 -2.87 -4.06
N GLU A 88 11.12 -4.11 -4.54
CA GLU A 88 12.34 -4.91 -4.34
C GLU A 88 13.57 -4.24 -4.96
N ASP A 89 13.46 -3.79 -6.22
CA ASP A 89 14.54 -3.13 -6.96
C ASP A 89 15.04 -1.87 -6.21
N ILE A 90 14.15 -1.13 -5.55
CA ILE A 90 14.52 0.11 -4.83
C ILE A 90 15.03 -0.18 -3.42
N ILE A 91 14.36 -1.06 -2.66
CA ILE A 91 14.77 -1.35 -1.29
C ILE A 91 16.12 -2.08 -1.28
N TYR A 92 16.32 -3.03 -2.18
CA TYR A 92 17.50 -3.89 -2.22
C TYR A 92 18.55 -3.50 -3.27
N GLY A 93 18.20 -2.66 -4.27
CA GLY A 93 19.13 -2.31 -5.35
C GLY A 93 20.24 -1.32 -5.00
N GLY A 94 20.25 -0.77 -3.77
CA GLY A 94 21.38 0.02 -3.25
C GLY A 94 21.55 1.43 -3.85
N ILE A 95 20.70 1.86 -4.78
CA ILE A 95 20.74 3.17 -5.42
C ILE A 95 19.57 4.01 -4.90
N GLU A 96 19.81 5.30 -4.65
CA GLU A 96 18.74 6.23 -4.26
C GLU A 96 17.77 6.45 -5.44
N PRO A 97 16.46 6.27 -5.25
CA PRO A 97 15.49 6.42 -6.32
C PRO A 97 15.36 7.88 -6.77
N THR A 98 15.29 8.08 -8.08
CA THR A 98 14.99 9.39 -8.66
C THR A 98 13.51 9.75 -8.53
N VAL A 99 13.16 11.01 -8.77
CA VAL A 99 11.75 11.45 -8.87
C VAL A 99 10.98 10.63 -9.91
N LYS A 100 11.63 10.21 -11.00
CA LYS A 100 11.01 9.33 -12.01
C LYS A 100 10.66 7.96 -11.44
N GLU A 101 11.54 7.37 -10.64
CA GLU A 101 11.34 6.08 -9.97
C GLU A 101 10.17 6.16 -8.98
N LEU A 102 10.09 7.26 -8.22
CA LEU A 102 8.99 7.55 -7.32
C LEU A 102 7.66 7.68 -8.07
N ASN A 103 7.59 8.53 -9.09
CA ASN A 103 6.37 8.75 -9.87
C ASN A 103 5.88 7.46 -10.53
N PHE A 104 6.79 6.65 -11.06
CA PHE A 104 6.44 5.34 -11.61
C PHE A 104 5.91 4.38 -10.53
N THR A 105 6.51 4.38 -9.33
CA THR A 105 6.03 3.58 -8.20
C THR A 105 4.63 4.01 -7.76
N VAL A 106 4.36 5.31 -7.68
CA VAL A 106 3.04 5.87 -7.37
C VAL A 106 2.02 5.47 -8.44
N GLN A 107 2.41 5.48 -9.71
CA GLN A 107 1.53 5.05 -10.81
C GLN A 107 1.15 3.56 -10.68
N LEU A 108 2.13 2.68 -10.43
CA LEU A 108 1.88 1.26 -10.18
C LEU A 108 0.96 1.05 -8.98
N PHE A 109 1.22 1.77 -7.89
CA PHE A 109 0.39 1.72 -6.70
C PHE A 109 -1.03 2.26 -6.94
N SER A 110 -1.20 3.31 -7.74
CA SER A 110 -2.51 3.86 -8.11
C SER A 110 -3.36 2.83 -8.86
N ASN A 111 -2.77 2.11 -9.81
CA ASN A 111 -3.45 1.04 -10.53
C ASN A 111 -3.86 -0.09 -9.58
N LEU A 112 -2.93 -0.53 -8.72
CA LEU A 112 -3.18 -1.58 -7.75
C LEU A 112 -4.24 -1.17 -6.71
N TYR A 113 -4.20 0.08 -6.25
CA TYR A 113 -5.19 0.66 -5.35
C TYR A 113 -6.58 0.63 -5.98
N ASN A 114 -6.69 0.98 -7.27
CA ASN A 114 -7.95 0.92 -8.00
C ASN A 114 -8.46 -0.52 -8.14
N ASP A 115 -7.60 -1.46 -8.52
CA ASP A 115 -7.96 -2.87 -8.61
C ASP A 115 -8.47 -3.44 -7.28
N ILE A 116 -7.86 -3.03 -6.16
CA ILE A 116 -8.23 -3.50 -4.83
C ILE A 116 -9.49 -2.82 -4.33
N THR A 117 -9.65 -1.51 -4.52
CA THR A 117 -10.67 -0.72 -3.82
C THR A 117 -11.85 -0.31 -4.70
N GLY A 118 -11.69 -0.33 -6.03
CA GLY A 118 -12.60 0.27 -6.99
C GLY A 118 -12.60 1.81 -7.00
N LYS A 119 -11.67 2.45 -6.26
CA LYS A 119 -11.58 3.92 -6.12
C LYS A 119 -10.34 4.44 -6.84
N ALA A 120 -10.38 5.69 -7.30
CA ALA A 120 -9.17 6.37 -7.74
C ALA A 120 -8.31 6.73 -6.52
N LEU A 121 -6.98 6.64 -6.66
CA LEU A 121 -6.06 7.13 -5.63
C LEU A 121 -6.17 8.66 -5.58
N PRO A 122 -6.32 9.29 -4.39
CA PRO A 122 -6.34 10.75 -4.30
C PRO A 122 -5.05 11.35 -4.86
N THR A 123 -5.19 12.41 -5.65
CA THR A 123 -4.05 13.10 -6.25
C THR A 123 -3.32 13.91 -5.19
N VAL A 124 -2.07 13.55 -4.94
CA VAL A 124 -1.12 14.32 -4.13
C VAL A 124 0.08 14.65 -5.03
N PRO A 125 0.33 15.93 -5.36
CA PRO A 125 1.48 16.30 -6.18
C PRO A 125 2.77 16.05 -5.39
N PHE A 126 3.66 15.23 -5.96
CA PHE A 126 4.97 14.91 -5.40
C PHE A 126 6.08 15.68 -6.11
N GLY A 127 5.99 17.02 -6.13
CA GLY A 127 7.00 17.90 -6.72
C GLY A 127 7.03 17.93 -8.25
#